data_AF-A0A2A4FYZ5-F1
#
_entry.id   AF-A0A2A4FYZ5-F1
#
_cell.length_a   1.000
_cell.length_b   1.000
_cell.length_c   1.000
_cell.angle_alpha   90.00
_cell.angle_beta   90.00
_cell.angle_gamma   90.00
#
_symmetry.space_group_name_H-M   'P 1'
#
loop_
_entity.id
_entity.type
_entity.pdbx_description
1 polymer ?
#
loop_
_entity_poly.entity_id
_entity_poly.type
_entity_poly.pdbx_seq_one_letter_code
_entity_poly.pdbx_strand_id
1 'polypeptide(L)'
;MPETQTEWPKLEPIQTGIRGRCPRCGQGRLFQGLLKLAPGCDHCGLSYDFADPADGPAFFVICFGCVPAVTFALMLEIWFSASLLTQLLVSGPILLITCILPLRPLKGWLVCSQFFFKAGEGRIDRPWSPYGAGGPRVMPPKR
;
A
#
# COMPACT_ATOMS: atom_id res chain seq x y z
N MET A 1 15.07 -32.93 7.02
CA MET A 1 13.64 -32.79 7.37
C MET A 1 12.91 -32.57 6.05
N PRO A 2 11.86 -33.32 5.71
CA PRO A 2 11.24 -33.21 4.39
C PRO A 2 10.58 -31.84 4.27
N GLU A 3 11.08 -31.01 3.36
CA GLU A 3 10.44 -29.77 2.95
C GLU A 3 9.11 -30.13 2.29
N THR A 4 8.02 -30.13 3.06
CA THR A 4 6.67 -30.23 2.51
C THR A 4 6.44 -29.00 1.63
N GLN A 5 6.62 -29.17 0.31
CA GLN A 5 6.27 -28.18 -0.71
C GLN A 5 4.76 -27.95 -0.63
N THR A 6 4.34 -27.04 0.25
CA THR A 6 2.96 -26.61 0.33
C THR A 6 2.74 -25.67 -0.85
N GLU A 7 2.14 -26.19 -1.90
CA GLU A 7 1.79 -25.39 -3.08
C GLU A 7 0.64 -24.46 -2.69
N TRP A 8 0.94 -23.16 -2.62
CA TRP A 8 -0.05 -22.15 -2.25
C TRP A 8 -0.82 -21.69 -3.50
N PRO A 9 -2.15 -21.56 -3.44
CA PRO A 9 -2.91 -21.07 -4.56
C PRO A 9 -2.51 -19.63 -4.90
N LYS A 10 -2.50 -19.29 -6.19
CA LYS A 10 -2.34 -17.90 -6.62
C LYS A 10 -3.61 -17.14 -6.24
N LEU A 11 -3.49 -16.22 -5.30
CA LEU A 11 -4.60 -15.40 -4.83
C LEU A 11 -4.57 -14.04 -5.52
N GLU A 12 -5.74 -13.57 -5.92
CA GLU A 12 -5.90 -12.25 -6.53
C GLU A 12 -5.54 -11.14 -5.52
N PRO A 13 -4.62 -10.22 -5.86
CA PRO A 13 -4.20 -9.14 -4.97
C PRO A 13 -5.33 -8.22 -4.55
N ILE A 14 -6.30 -7.99 -5.42
CA ILE A 14 -7.46 -7.13 -5.16
C ILE A 14 -8.31 -7.74 -4.04
N GLN A 15 -8.61 -9.04 -4.14
CA GLN A 15 -9.48 -9.72 -3.18
C GLN A 15 -8.82 -9.84 -1.79
N THR A 16 -7.55 -10.23 -1.76
CA THR A 16 -6.80 -10.39 -0.50
C THR A 16 -6.42 -9.04 0.12
N GLY A 17 -6.04 -8.08 -0.71
CA GLY A 17 -5.62 -6.75 -0.28
C GLY A 17 -6.74 -5.89 0.30
N ILE A 18 -7.90 -5.83 -0.37
CA ILE A 18 -9.07 -5.08 0.14
C ILE A 18 -9.52 -5.66 1.50
N ARG A 19 -9.45 -6.99 1.65
CA ARG A 19 -9.80 -7.69 2.90
C ARG A 19 -8.70 -7.63 3.98
N GLY A 20 -7.52 -7.10 3.66
CA GLY A 20 -6.38 -7.05 4.59
C GLY A 20 -5.88 -8.43 5.00
N ARG A 21 -5.85 -9.38 4.07
CA ARG A 21 -5.42 -10.76 4.30
C ARG A 21 -4.06 -11.06 3.65
N CYS A 22 -3.39 -12.08 4.15
CA CYS A 22 -2.10 -12.53 3.64
C CYS A 22 -2.18 -12.89 2.14
N PRO A 23 -1.27 -12.39 1.29
CA PRO A 23 -1.28 -12.68 -0.15
C PRO A 23 -0.89 -14.13 -0.50
N ARG A 24 -0.24 -14.87 0.42
CA ARG A 24 0.13 -16.28 0.23
C ARG A 24 -0.97 -17.25 0.66
N CYS A 25 -1.49 -17.10 1.88
CA CYS A 25 -2.46 -18.06 2.43
C CYS A 25 -3.92 -17.57 2.44
N GLY A 26 -4.17 -16.28 2.25
CA GLY A 26 -5.53 -15.70 2.26
C GLY A 26 -6.22 -15.63 3.62
N GLN A 27 -5.65 -16.24 4.66
CA GLN A 27 -6.28 -16.36 5.98
C GLN A 27 -5.67 -15.43 7.04
N GLY A 28 -4.34 -15.32 7.08
CA GLY A 28 -3.65 -14.48 8.06
C GLY A 28 -3.94 -12.99 7.89
N ARG A 29 -3.78 -12.22 8.96
CA ARG A 29 -3.97 -10.77 8.94
C ARG A 29 -2.75 -10.10 8.31
N LEU A 30 -2.99 -9.06 7.52
CA LEU A 30 -1.94 -8.23 6.92
C LEU A 30 -1.56 -7.05 7.82
N PHE A 31 -2.52 -6.53 8.58
CA PHE A 31 -2.38 -5.34 9.42
C PHE A 31 -2.51 -5.68 10.91
N GLN A 32 -1.65 -5.08 11.74
CA GLN A 32 -1.71 -5.15 13.21
C GLN A 32 -2.53 -4.00 13.83
N GLY A 33 -3.07 -3.10 13.00
CA GLY A 33 -3.86 -1.95 13.44
C GLY A 33 -4.65 -1.34 12.29
N LEU A 34 -4.73 -0.01 12.25
CA LEU A 34 -5.41 0.71 11.17
C LEU A 34 -4.61 0.62 9.85
N LEU A 35 -3.36 1.09 9.87
CA LEU A 35 -2.48 1.17 8.69
C LEU A 35 -1.11 0.50 8.90
N LYS A 36 -0.81 0.03 10.11
CA LYS A 36 0.48 -0.61 10.43
C LYS A 36 0.48 -2.06 9.92
N LEU A 37 1.49 -2.39 9.11
CA LEU A 37 1.71 -3.74 8.63
C LEU A 37 2.19 -4.64 9.78
N ALA A 38 1.73 -5.89 9.82
CA ALA A 38 2.29 -6.88 10.74
C ALA A 38 3.73 -7.23 10.31
N PRO A 39 4.59 -7.77 11.21
CA PRO A 39 5.93 -8.24 10.82
C PRO A 39 5.87 -9.50 9.94
N GLY A 40 4.83 -10.31 10.08
CA GLY A 40 4.62 -11.50 9.27
C GLY A 40 3.22 -12.08 9.43
N CYS A 41 2.96 -13.15 8.69
CA CYS A 41 1.70 -13.86 8.72
C CYS A 41 1.64 -14.89 9.86
N ASP A 42 0.63 -14.80 10.73
CA ASP A 42 0.41 -15.73 11.84
C ASP A 42 0.13 -17.19 11.41
N HIS A 43 -0.30 -17.41 10.17
CA HIS A 43 -0.70 -18.74 9.67
C HIS A 43 0.36 -19.41 8.79
N CYS A 44 0.91 -18.70 7.81
CA CYS A 44 1.88 -19.27 6.87
C CYS A 44 3.33 -18.83 7.11
N GLY A 45 3.58 -17.98 8.11
CA GLY A 45 4.93 -17.52 8.45
C GLY A 45 5.61 -16.63 7.40
N LEU A 46 4.87 -16.11 6.41
CA LEU A 46 5.42 -15.18 5.43
C LEU A 46 5.85 -13.88 6.13
N SER A 47 7.13 -13.49 6.03
CA SER A 47 7.59 -12.17 6.46
C SER A 47 7.06 -11.10 5.52
N TYR A 48 6.61 -9.97 6.07
CA TYR A 48 6.09 -8.84 5.29
C TYR A 48 7.14 -7.77 5.04
N ASP A 49 8.41 -8.02 5.37
CA ASP A 49 9.53 -7.07 5.20
C ASP A 49 9.80 -6.68 3.73
N PHE A 50 9.29 -7.46 2.76
CA PHE A 50 9.38 -7.10 1.34
C PHE A 50 8.51 -5.89 0.99
N ALA A 51 7.50 -5.60 1.82
CA ALA A 51 6.52 -4.56 1.55
C ALA A 51 7.03 -3.25 2.13
N ASP A 52 7.68 -2.44 1.29
CA ASP A 52 7.98 -1.07 1.64
C ASP A 52 6.66 -0.28 1.67
N PRO A 53 6.28 0.35 2.80
CA PRO A 53 5.12 1.23 2.88
C PRO A 53 5.36 2.52 2.07
N ALA A 54 5.43 2.40 0.75
CA ALA A 54 5.49 3.53 -0.16
C ALA A 54 4.25 4.43 0.02
N ASP A 55 4.40 5.74 -0.25
CA ASP A 55 3.32 6.74 -0.25
C ASP A 55 2.27 6.53 -1.36
N GLY A 56 2.37 5.43 -2.12
CA GLY A 56 1.44 5.05 -3.17
C GLY A 56 -0.04 5.18 -2.78
N PRO A 57 -0.48 4.72 -1.60
CA PRO A 57 -1.87 4.87 -1.20
C PRO A 57 -2.34 6.33 -1.12
N ALA A 58 -1.49 7.23 -0.61
CA ALA A 58 -1.85 8.62 -0.41
C ALA A 58 -2.08 9.34 -1.76
N PHE A 59 -1.25 9.04 -2.76
CA PHE A 59 -1.39 9.61 -4.10
C PHE A 59 -2.77 9.33 -4.72
N PHE A 60 -3.22 8.06 -4.71
CA PHE A 60 -4.54 7.72 -5.24
C PHE A 60 -5.68 8.34 -4.44
N VAL A 61 -5.56 8.41 -3.11
CA VAL A 61 -6.57 9.05 -2.26
C VAL A 61 -6.70 10.55 -2.58
N ILE A 62 -5.58 11.23 -2.83
CA ILE A 62 -5.60 12.64 -3.22
C ILE A 62 -6.27 12.81 -4.60
N CYS A 63 -5.82 12.06 -5.60
CA CYS A 63 -6.31 12.22 -6.98
C CYS A 63 -7.79 11.85 -7.14
N PHE A 64 -8.22 10.73 -6.55
CA PHE A 64 -9.56 10.18 -6.76
C PHE A 64 -10.54 10.47 -5.62
N GLY A 65 -10.06 10.84 -4.44
CA GLY A 65 -10.88 11.19 -3.28
C GLY A 65 -10.91 12.69 -3.01
N CYS A 66 -9.75 13.30 -2.75
CA CYS A 66 -9.67 14.69 -2.31
C CYS A 66 -10.05 15.69 -3.41
N VAL A 67 -9.52 15.52 -4.63
CA VAL A 67 -9.80 16.47 -5.73
C VAL A 67 -11.30 16.55 -6.05
N PRO A 68 -12.03 15.43 -6.23
CA PRO A 68 -13.48 15.49 -6.41
C PRO A 68 -14.23 16.06 -5.20
N ALA A 69 -13.83 15.70 -3.97
CA ALA A 69 -14.48 16.18 -2.76
C ALA A 69 -14.35 17.70 -2.59
N VAL A 70 -13.15 18.26 -2.86
CA VAL A 70 -12.93 19.72 -2.82
C VAL A 70 -13.69 20.41 -3.97
N THR A 71 -13.72 19.80 -5.16
CA THR A 71 -14.49 20.34 -6.28
C THR A 71 -15.98 20.43 -5.94
N PHE A 72 -16.53 19.38 -5.32
CA PHE A 72 -17.90 19.37 -4.81
C PHE A 72 -18.13 20.46 -3.75
N ALA A 73 -17.21 20.60 -2.80
CA ALA A 73 -17.29 21.64 -1.78
C ALA A 73 -17.30 23.05 -2.39
N LEU A 74 -16.47 23.30 -3.40
CA LEU A 74 -16.44 24.58 -4.12
C LEU A 74 -17.73 24.81 -4.92
N MET A 75 -18.27 23.78 -5.58
CA MET A 75 -19.55 23.90 -6.28
C MET A 75 -20.69 24.24 -5.29
N LEU A 76 -20.70 23.61 -4.11
CA LEU A 76 -21.71 23.89 -3.10
C LEU A 76 -21.70 25.37 -2.67
N GLU A 77 -20.51 25.95 -2.52
CA GLU A 77 -20.33 27.38 -2.22
C GLU A 77 -20.83 28.28 -3.36
N ILE A 78 -20.43 27.99 -4.60
CA ILE A 78 -20.74 28.82 -5.78
C ILE A 78 -22.25 28.85 -6.05
N TRP A 79 -22.93 27.71 -5.95
CA TRP A 79 -24.33 27.60 -6.35
C TRP A 79 -25.32 27.96 -5.24
N PHE A 80 -24.98 27.68 -3.99
CA PHE A 80 -25.91 27.82 -2.87
C PHE A 80 -25.52 28.90 -1.86
N SER A 81 -24.39 29.59 -2.07
CA SER A 81 -23.83 30.58 -1.12
C SER A 81 -23.88 30.04 0.31
N ALA A 82 -23.35 28.83 0.46
CA ALA A 82 -23.56 28.04 1.65
C ALA A 82 -23.01 28.75 2.89
N SER A 83 -23.79 28.73 3.97
CA SER A 83 -23.27 29.20 5.26
C SER A 83 -22.06 28.35 5.67
N LEU A 84 -21.11 28.95 6.39
CA LEU A 84 -19.91 28.24 6.87
C LEU A 84 -20.25 26.93 7.61
N LEU A 85 -21.38 26.91 8.33
CA LEU A 85 -21.85 25.72 9.03
C LEU A 85 -22.30 24.61 8.07
N THR A 86 -23.08 24.96 7.04
CA THR A 86 -23.52 24.03 5.99
C THR A 86 -22.31 23.47 5.25
N GLN A 87 -21.36 24.33 4.89
CA GLN A 87 -20.14 23.93 4.21
C GLN A 87 -19.36 22.92 5.07
N LEU A 88 -19.13 23.21 6.35
CA LEU A 88 -18.38 22.33 7.25
C LEU A 88 -19.10 20.99 7.48
N LEU A 89 -20.41 21.01 7.70
CA LEU A 89 -21.20 19.81 7.99
C LEU A 89 -21.40 18.91 6.77
N VAL A 90 -21.35 19.45 5.56
CA VAL A 90 -21.50 18.65 4.33
C VAL A 90 -20.14 18.23 3.78
N SER A 91 -19.26 19.21 3.51
CA SER A 91 -17.95 18.93 2.89
C SER A 91 -16.98 18.22 3.85
N GLY A 92 -17.04 18.52 5.15
CA GLY A 92 -16.16 17.94 6.16
C GLY A 92 -16.28 16.41 6.24
N PRO A 93 -17.48 15.85 6.50
CA PRO A 93 -17.68 14.41 6.51
C PRO A 93 -17.34 13.74 5.18
N ILE A 94 -17.69 14.35 4.04
CA ILE A 94 -17.35 13.82 2.72
C ILE A 94 -15.83 13.70 2.59
N LEU A 95 -15.08 14.75 2.95
CA LEU A 95 -13.63 14.76 2.86
C LEU A 95 -12.99 13.75 3.82
N LEU A 96 -13.52 13.60 5.03
CA LEU A 96 -13.04 12.58 5.98
C LEU A 96 -13.27 11.17 5.46
N ILE A 97 -14.46 10.89 4.91
CA ILE A 97 -14.81 9.57 4.37
C ILE A 97 -13.94 9.25 3.16
N THR A 98 -13.78 10.19 2.22
CA THR A 98 -12.96 9.99 1.02
C THR A 98 -11.47 9.87 1.34
N CYS A 99 -10.99 10.45 2.44
CA CYS A 99 -9.61 10.26 2.89
C CYS A 99 -9.42 8.92 3.62
N ILE A 100 -10.24 8.62 4.63
CA ILE A 100 -9.93 7.55 5.59
C ILE A 100 -10.30 6.17 5.05
N LEU A 101 -11.48 6.05 4.43
CA LEU A 101 -12.04 4.76 4.03
C LEU A 101 -11.19 4.03 2.97
N PRO A 102 -10.68 4.69 1.90
CA PRO A 102 -9.88 4.01 0.88
C PRO A 102 -8.43 3.73 1.29
N LEU A 103 -7.86 4.42 2.28
CA LEU A 103 -6.45 4.24 2.65
C LEU A 103 -6.10 2.79 3.00
N ARG A 104 -6.96 2.14 3.79
CA ARG A 104 -6.73 0.76 4.25
C ARG A 104 -6.83 -0.29 3.13
N PRO A 105 -7.92 -0.37 2.35
CA PRO A 105 -8.01 -1.35 1.27
C PRO A 105 -6.96 -1.10 0.19
N LEU A 106 -6.65 0.16 -0.10
CA LEU A 106 -5.65 0.52 -1.11
C LEU A 106 -4.23 0.14 -0.67
N LYS A 107 -3.87 0.41 0.59
CA LYS A 107 -2.60 -0.07 1.16
C LYS A 107 -2.50 -1.59 1.10
N GLY A 108 -3.58 -2.30 1.45
CA GLY A 108 -3.60 -3.76 1.40
C GLY A 108 -3.44 -4.29 -0.03
N TRP A 109 -4.13 -3.68 -0.98
CA TRP A 109 -4.02 -4.04 -2.40
C TRP A 109 -2.61 -3.83 -2.95
N LEU A 110 -1.97 -2.70 -2.65
CA LEU A 110 -0.61 -2.42 -3.11
C LEU A 110 0.40 -3.42 -2.54
N VAL A 111 0.31 -3.75 -1.25
CA VAL A 111 1.18 -4.76 -0.62
C VAL A 111 0.98 -6.15 -1.24
N CYS A 112 -0.27 -6.58 -1.42
CA CYS A 112 -0.54 -7.86 -2.07
C CYS A 112 -0.07 -7.88 -3.53
N SER A 113 -0.15 -6.74 -4.23
CA SER A 113 0.31 -6.63 -5.62
C SER A 113 1.84 -6.68 -5.70
N GLN A 114 2.56 -6.06 -4.77
CA GLN A 114 4.02 -6.20 -4.67
C GLN A 114 4.44 -7.66 -4.50
N PHE A 115 3.74 -8.41 -3.65
CA PHE A 115 3.99 -9.84 -3.49
C PHE A 115 3.72 -10.64 -4.78
N PHE A 116 2.58 -10.39 -5.43
CA PHE A 116 2.16 -11.12 -6.63
C PHE A 116 3.09 -10.87 -7.83
N PHE A 117 3.46 -9.61 -8.06
CA PHE A 117 4.36 -9.22 -9.15
C PHE A 117 5.86 -9.34 -8.79
N LYS A 118 6.18 -9.73 -7.55
CA LYS A 118 7.56 -9.76 -7.01
C LYS A 118 8.27 -8.42 -7.18
N ALA A 119 7.53 -7.32 -7.02
CA ALA A 119 8.08 -5.98 -7.09
C ALA A 119 8.94 -5.73 -5.85
N GLY A 120 10.15 -5.25 -6.06
CA GLY A 120 11.10 -4.90 -5.01
C GLY A 120 12.16 -3.96 -5.56
N GLU A 121 12.99 -3.41 -4.67
CA GLU A 121 14.05 -2.50 -5.06
C GLU A 121 15.02 -3.16 -6.06
N GLY A 122 15.38 -2.41 -7.10
CA GLY A 122 16.40 -2.84 -8.06
C GLY A 122 17.74 -2.99 -7.36
N ARG A 123 18.26 -4.22 -7.32
CA ARG A 123 19.60 -4.51 -6.79
C ARG A 123 20.58 -4.68 -7.94
N ILE A 124 21.76 -4.09 -7.80
CA ILE A 124 22.85 -4.30 -8.75
C ILE A 124 23.34 -5.74 -8.55
N ASP A 125 23.33 -6.53 -9.62
CA ASP A 125 23.75 -7.93 -9.65
C ASP A 125 25.26 -8.09 -9.85
N ARG A 126 25.92 -7.04 -10.36
CA ARG A 126 27.34 -6.98 -10.64
C ARG A 126 28.10 -6.06 -9.67
N PRO A 127 29.38 -6.33 -9.40
CA PRO A 127 30.23 -5.37 -8.70
C PRO A 127 30.27 -4.05 -9.47
N TRP A 128 30.10 -2.93 -8.77
CA TRP A 128 30.23 -1.60 -9.37
C TRP A 128 31.27 -0.77 -8.63
N SER A 129 31.85 0.21 -9.31
CA SER A 129 32.78 1.16 -8.71
C SER A 129 32.17 2.56 -8.75
N PRO A 130 31.64 3.08 -7.64
CA PRO A 130 31.01 4.40 -7.61
C PRO A 130 32.01 5.55 -7.83
N TYR A 131 33.32 5.30 -7.61
CA TYR A 131 34.38 6.31 -7.71
C TYR A 131 35.28 6.14 -8.94
N GLY A 132 34.80 5.46 -9.99
CA GLY A 132 35.56 5.23 -11.23
C GLY A 132 36.48 4.00 -11.21
N ALA A 133 37.20 3.75 -12.31
CA ALA A 133 37.89 2.47 -12.54
C ALA A 133 38.99 2.12 -11.50
N GLY A 134 39.56 3.11 -10.84
CA GLY A 134 40.58 2.93 -9.78
C GLY A 134 40.03 2.90 -8.35
N GLY A 135 38.71 3.05 -8.15
CA GLY A 135 38.07 3.06 -6.84
C GLY A 135 37.80 1.67 -6.26
N PRO A 136 37.45 1.59 -4.96
CA PRO A 136 37.04 0.33 -4.35
C PRO A 136 35.76 -0.22 -4.99
N ARG A 137 35.75 -1.51 -5.32
CA ARG A 137 34.55 -2.19 -5.87
C ARG A 137 33.59 -2.53 -4.75
N VAL A 138 32.34 -2.11 -4.89
CA VAL A 138 31.26 -2.52 -3.99
C VAL A 138 30.69 -3.84 -4.50
N MET A 139 30.71 -4.86 -3.65
CA MET A 139 30.11 -6.16 -3.97
C MET A 139 28.61 -6.13 -3.71
N PRO A 140 27.81 -6.82 -4.54
CA PRO A 140 26.38 -6.93 -4.31
C PRO A 140 26.09 -7.69 -3.00
N PRO A 141 25.06 -7.30 -2.23
CA PRO A 141 24.71 -7.98 -0.99
C PRO A 141 24.27 -9.43 -1.26
N LYS A 142 24.85 -10.39 -0.53
CA LYS A 142 24.46 -11.81 -0.60
C LYS A 142 23.09 -12.02 0.06
N ARG A 143 22.24 -12.81 -0.62
CA ARG A 143 20.87 -13.13 -0.23
C ARG A 143 20.80 -14.01 1.02
#